data_AF-A0A926ALG4-F1
#
_entry.id   AF-A0A926ALG4-F1
#
_cell.length_a   1.000
_cell.length_b   1.000
_cell.length_c   1.000
_cell.angle_alpha   90.00
_cell.angle_beta   90.00
_cell.angle_gamma   90.00
#
_symmetry.space_group_name_H-M   'P 1'
#
loop_
_entity.id
_entity.type
_entity.pdbx_description
1 polymer ?
#
loop_
_entity_poly.entity_id
_entity_poly.type
_entity_poly.pdbx_seq_one_letter_code
_entity_poly.pdbx_strand_id
1 'polypeptide(L)'
;NTIMAEALDYCATELDKATGGDAAKLGGAVQALLKTIINEHGAVIFNGDGYTEEWHAEAAKRGLPNKKQTIDSLPDLVDPAVVSMMDKYKVLTPRELESRKEIYFEQYVLTLNVEAKLTHEIAKTTIYPAAVRYQSELAAAAANCKAAGVDFDASLLTKLSGLIKSLNQNISALEHLIEEGGHGGHGVSNPQQAADRCAKKVKPAMEAVRAVVDELEGVVADDHWPLPTYQEMLFIK
;
A
#
# COMPACT_ATOMS: atom_id res chain seq x y z
N ASN A 1 -9.27 8.49 -20.58
CA ASN A 1 -9.65 8.77 -21.98
C ASN A 1 -10.88 7.99 -22.41
N THR A 2 -10.88 6.64 -22.41
CA THR A 2 -12.06 5.85 -22.84
C THR A 2 -13.32 6.16 -22.06
N ILE A 3 -13.24 6.34 -20.73
CA ILE A 3 -14.37 6.75 -19.88
C ILE A 3 -14.97 8.09 -20.34
N MET A 4 -14.13 9.05 -20.76
CA MET A 4 -14.60 10.33 -21.28
C MET A 4 -15.23 10.18 -22.66
N ALA A 5 -14.64 9.34 -23.52
CA ALA A 5 -15.23 9.03 -24.82
C ALA A 5 -16.63 8.43 -24.67
N GLU A 6 -16.81 7.54 -23.68
CA GLU A 6 -18.13 6.99 -23.35
C GLU A 6 -19.14 8.03 -22.87
N ALA A 7 -18.73 8.90 -21.95
CA ALA A 7 -19.58 9.98 -21.48
C ALA A 7 -19.99 10.94 -22.61
N LEU A 8 -19.05 11.29 -23.50
CA LEU A 8 -19.31 12.17 -24.64
C LEU A 8 -20.22 11.51 -25.69
N ASP A 9 -20.01 10.23 -25.98
CA ASP A 9 -20.85 9.46 -26.90
C ASP A 9 -22.29 9.32 -26.37
N TYR A 10 -22.45 9.06 -25.07
CA TYR A 10 -23.75 9.10 -24.40
C TYR A 10 -24.41 10.46 -24.57
N CYS A 11 -23.69 11.55 -24.26
CA CYS A 11 -24.23 12.90 -24.37
C CYS A 11 -24.64 13.23 -25.82
N ALA A 12 -23.79 12.91 -26.81
CA ALA A 12 -24.09 13.13 -28.22
C ALA A 12 -25.33 12.34 -28.65
N THR A 13 -25.40 11.07 -28.30
CA THR A 13 -26.53 10.18 -28.62
C THR A 13 -27.85 10.72 -28.05
N GLU A 14 -27.87 11.17 -26.79
CA GLU A 14 -29.08 11.69 -26.16
C GLU A 14 -29.50 13.05 -26.74
N LEU A 15 -28.54 13.91 -27.10
CA LEU A 15 -28.82 15.18 -27.77
C LEU A 15 -29.36 14.98 -29.19
N ASP A 16 -28.81 14.04 -29.96
CA ASP A 16 -29.29 13.73 -31.30
C ASP A 16 -30.73 13.19 -31.27
N LYS A 17 -31.06 12.32 -30.31
CA LYS A 17 -32.43 11.84 -30.09
C LYS A 17 -33.40 12.97 -29.72
N ALA A 18 -32.99 13.88 -28.83
CA ALA A 18 -33.84 14.95 -28.33
C ALA A 18 -34.06 16.08 -29.36
N THR A 19 -33.06 16.35 -30.19
CA THR A 19 -33.13 17.43 -31.20
C THR A 19 -33.71 16.94 -32.53
N GLY A 20 -33.49 15.68 -32.90
CA GLY A 20 -33.85 15.16 -34.22
C GLY A 20 -33.18 15.93 -35.36
N GLY A 21 -32.01 16.53 -35.11
CA GLY A 21 -31.30 17.40 -36.06
C GLY A 21 -31.75 18.87 -36.08
N ASP A 22 -32.70 19.27 -35.23
CA ASP A 22 -33.17 20.65 -35.13
C ASP A 22 -32.30 21.48 -34.17
N ALA A 23 -31.50 22.39 -34.72
CA ALA A 23 -30.62 23.27 -33.97
C ALA A 23 -31.35 24.18 -32.97
N ALA A 24 -32.62 24.53 -33.22
CA ALA A 24 -33.39 25.38 -32.30
C ALA A 24 -33.71 24.66 -30.97
N LYS A 25 -33.77 23.33 -30.98
CA LYS A 25 -34.06 22.50 -29.79
C LYS A 25 -32.82 22.21 -28.94
N LEU A 26 -31.62 22.46 -29.47
CA LEU A 26 -30.36 22.10 -28.83
C LEU A 26 -30.22 22.72 -27.44
N GLY A 27 -30.51 24.01 -27.29
CA GLY A 27 -30.37 24.70 -26.00
C GLY A 27 -31.22 24.08 -24.89
N GLY A 28 -32.47 23.73 -25.19
CA GLY A 28 -33.37 23.07 -24.25
C GLY A 28 -32.95 21.63 -23.95
N ALA A 29 -32.52 20.88 -24.97
CA ALA A 29 -32.04 19.51 -24.83
C ALA A 29 -30.79 19.42 -23.94
N VAL A 30 -29.83 20.34 -24.11
CA VAL A 30 -28.62 20.42 -23.27
C VAL A 30 -28.97 20.68 -21.81
N GLN A 31 -29.86 21.64 -21.52
CA GLN A 31 -30.28 21.92 -20.15
C GLN A 31 -30.95 20.70 -19.49
N ALA A 32 -31.80 19.99 -20.22
CA ALA A 32 -32.45 18.78 -19.73
C ALA A 32 -31.44 17.67 -19.44
N LEU A 33 -30.52 17.40 -20.37
CA LEU A 33 -29.49 16.38 -20.23
C LEU A 33 -28.56 16.66 -19.04
N LEU A 34 -28.09 17.90 -18.89
CA LEU A 34 -27.25 18.30 -17.75
C LEU A 34 -27.97 18.09 -16.41
N LYS A 35 -29.28 18.39 -16.35
CA LYS A 35 -30.09 18.15 -15.15
C LYS A 35 -30.16 16.66 -14.83
N THR A 36 -30.34 15.80 -15.83
CA THR A 36 -30.32 14.33 -15.66
C THR A 36 -28.98 13.86 -15.12
N ILE A 37 -27.87 14.28 -15.74
CA ILE A 37 -26.51 13.90 -15.32
C ILE A 37 -26.25 14.30 -13.87
N ILE A 38 -26.61 15.52 -13.46
CA ILE A 38 -26.43 15.99 -12.08
C ILE A 38 -27.31 15.21 -11.10
N ASN A 39 -28.54 14.86 -11.48
CA ASN A 39 -29.42 14.09 -10.60
C ASN A 39 -28.92 12.65 -10.41
N GLU A 40 -28.39 12.02 -11.46
CA GLU A 40 -27.95 10.62 -11.43
C GLU A 40 -26.53 10.45 -10.88
N HIS A 41 -25.63 11.39 -11.19
CA HIS A 41 -24.21 11.28 -10.86
C HIS A 41 -23.72 12.34 -9.87
N GLY A 42 -24.57 13.26 -9.41
CA GLY A 42 -24.18 14.33 -8.48
C GLY A 42 -23.61 13.85 -7.15
N ALA A 43 -23.84 12.58 -6.77
CA ALA A 43 -23.27 11.95 -5.58
C ALA A 43 -21.73 12.01 -5.53
N VAL A 44 -21.06 12.03 -6.69
CA VAL A 44 -19.59 12.10 -6.79
C VAL A 44 -19.04 13.50 -6.49
N ILE A 45 -19.88 14.54 -6.52
CA ILE A 45 -19.44 15.93 -6.32
C ILE A 45 -19.29 16.18 -4.81
N PHE A 46 -18.08 16.52 -4.39
CA PHE A 46 -17.75 16.87 -3.02
C PHE A 46 -16.73 18.01 -3.00
N ASN A 47 -17.02 19.04 -2.19
CA ASN A 47 -16.21 20.27 -2.09
C ASN A 47 -15.63 20.46 -0.68
N GLY A 48 -15.59 19.40 0.13
CA GLY A 48 -15.03 19.41 1.48
C GLY A 48 -13.63 18.79 1.54
N ASP A 49 -13.19 18.49 2.77
CA ASP A 49 -11.92 17.80 3.00
C ASP A 49 -12.06 16.29 2.74
N GLY A 50 -11.43 15.82 1.68
CA GLY A 50 -11.47 14.42 1.23
C GLY A 50 -10.65 13.44 2.08
N TYR A 51 -9.91 13.90 3.09
CA TYR A 51 -9.09 13.04 3.97
C TYR A 51 -9.76 12.74 5.31
N THR A 52 -10.87 13.39 5.60
CA THR A 52 -11.58 13.26 6.87
C THR A 52 -12.33 11.92 6.99
N GLU A 53 -12.40 11.37 8.20
CA GLU A 53 -13.20 10.15 8.45
C GLU A 53 -14.70 10.44 8.25
N GLU A 54 -15.12 11.68 8.48
CA GLU A 54 -16.44 12.20 8.13
C GLU A 54 -16.75 11.99 6.64
N TRP A 55 -15.81 12.34 5.76
CA TRP A 55 -15.96 12.09 4.33
C TRP A 55 -15.99 10.60 4.00
N HIS A 56 -15.14 9.77 4.62
CA HIS A 56 -15.19 8.32 4.38
C HIS A 56 -16.57 7.72 4.71
N ALA A 57 -17.17 8.14 5.83
CA ALA A 57 -18.50 7.70 6.22
C ALA A 57 -19.60 8.25 5.29
N GLU A 58 -19.47 9.49 4.84
CA GLU A 58 -20.40 10.12 3.89
C GLU A 58 -20.31 9.48 2.50
N ALA A 59 -19.11 9.25 1.98
CA ALA A 59 -18.86 8.59 0.71
C ALA A 59 -19.48 7.18 0.69
N ALA A 60 -19.32 6.43 1.78
CA ALA A 60 -19.96 5.13 1.94
C ALA A 60 -21.50 5.22 1.90
N LYS A 61 -22.10 6.23 2.56
CA LYS A 61 -23.56 6.48 2.48
C LYS A 61 -24.02 6.84 1.07
N ARG A 62 -23.17 7.53 0.31
CA ARG A 62 -23.40 7.88 -1.10
C ARG A 62 -23.17 6.70 -2.06
N GLY A 63 -22.73 5.54 -1.55
CA GLY A 63 -22.43 4.36 -2.36
C GLY A 63 -21.12 4.44 -3.14
N LEU A 64 -20.24 5.38 -2.79
CA LEU A 64 -18.95 5.53 -3.46
C LEU A 64 -17.98 4.44 -2.96
N PRO A 65 -17.33 3.68 -3.87
CA PRO A 65 -16.42 2.63 -3.48
C PRO A 65 -15.16 3.20 -2.80
N ASN A 66 -14.78 2.61 -1.66
CA ASN A 66 -13.53 2.92 -0.95
C ASN A 66 -12.73 1.63 -0.76
N LYS A 67 -11.89 1.32 -1.74
CA LYS A 67 -11.03 0.11 -1.76
C LYS A 67 -9.60 0.50 -1.39
N LYS A 68 -9.26 0.31 -0.13
CA LYS A 68 -7.98 0.77 0.44
C LYS A 68 -6.77 -0.05 -0.03
N GLN A 69 -6.98 -1.31 -0.41
CA GLN A 69 -5.90 -2.17 -0.88
C GLN A 69 -5.95 -2.34 -2.40
N THR A 70 -4.78 -2.35 -3.02
CA THR A 70 -4.62 -2.61 -4.45
C THR A 70 -5.32 -3.90 -4.87
N ILE A 71 -5.19 -4.96 -4.05
CA ILE A 71 -5.77 -6.28 -4.33
C ILE A 71 -7.31 -6.28 -4.40
N ASP A 72 -7.96 -5.34 -3.70
CA ASP A 72 -9.42 -5.23 -3.69
C ASP A 72 -9.93 -4.50 -4.95
N SER A 73 -9.09 -3.64 -5.53
CA SER A 73 -9.40 -2.80 -6.70
C SER A 73 -9.08 -3.48 -8.03
N LEU A 74 -8.07 -4.35 -8.09
CA LEU A 74 -7.68 -5.05 -9.32
C LEU A 74 -8.83 -5.84 -10.00
N PRO A 75 -9.76 -6.50 -9.26
CA PRO A 75 -10.91 -7.15 -9.87
C PRO A 75 -11.83 -6.22 -10.68
N ASP A 76 -11.83 -4.91 -10.42
CA ASP A 76 -12.70 -3.96 -11.13
C ASP A 76 -12.29 -3.76 -12.59
N LEU A 77 -11.06 -4.14 -12.96
CA LEU A 77 -10.60 -4.09 -14.35
C LEU A 77 -11.41 -5.00 -15.28
N VAL A 78 -12.05 -6.02 -14.71
CA VAL A 78 -12.86 -7.00 -15.45
C VAL A 78 -14.34 -6.92 -15.07
N ASP A 79 -14.75 -5.82 -14.41
CA ASP A 79 -16.16 -5.53 -14.20
C ASP A 79 -16.89 -5.47 -15.56
N PRO A 80 -18.09 -6.06 -15.70
CA PRO A 80 -18.85 -6.05 -16.94
C PRO A 80 -19.00 -4.67 -17.59
N ALA A 81 -19.16 -3.59 -16.79
CA ALA A 81 -19.26 -2.23 -17.31
C ALA A 81 -17.94 -1.77 -17.94
N VAL A 82 -16.81 -2.06 -17.28
CA VAL A 82 -15.47 -1.72 -17.78
C VAL A 82 -15.14 -2.52 -19.04
N VAL A 83 -15.44 -3.82 -19.04
CA VAL A 83 -15.23 -4.71 -20.19
C VAL A 83 -16.06 -4.23 -21.38
N SER A 84 -17.35 -3.94 -21.16
CA SER A 84 -18.23 -3.46 -22.24
C SER A 84 -17.79 -2.12 -22.82
N MET A 85 -17.36 -1.18 -21.98
CA MET A 85 -16.83 0.11 -22.44
C MET A 85 -15.58 -0.10 -23.29
N MET A 86 -14.59 -0.86 -22.78
CA MET A 86 -13.31 -1.05 -23.46
C MET A 86 -13.46 -1.77 -24.81
N ASP A 87 -14.35 -2.75 -24.88
CA ASP A 87 -14.65 -3.51 -26.10
C ASP A 87 -15.39 -2.64 -27.13
N LYS A 88 -16.39 -1.86 -26.69
CA LYS A 88 -17.15 -0.91 -27.54
C LYS A 88 -16.23 0.04 -28.31
N TYR A 89 -15.24 0.62 -27.62
CA TYR A 89 -14.28 1.55 -28.22
C TYR A 89 -13.05 0.87 -28.81
N LYS A 90 -13.00 -0.47 -28.81
CA LYS A 90 -11.88 -1.27 -29.35
C LYS A 90 -10.53 -0.88 -28.76
N VAL A 91 -10.51 -0.52 -27.48
CA VAL A 91 -9.30 -0.11 -26.77
C VAL A 91 -8.60 -1.33 -26.17
N LEU A 92 -9.38 -2.19 -25.50
CA LEU A 92 -8.93 -3.48 -24.98
C LEU A 92 -10.04 -4.50 -25.13
N THR A 93 -9.66 -5.71 -25.52
CA THR A 93 -10.55 -6.86 -25.55
C THR A 93 -10.75 -7.44 -24.15
N PRO A 94 -11.82 -8.23 -23.91
CA PRO A 94 -12.03 -8.90 -22.63
C PRO A 94 -10.83 -9.77 -22.21
N ARG A 95 -10.18 -10.43 -23.18
CA ARG A 95 -9.00 -11.25 -22.93
C ARG A 95 -7.80 -10.42 -22.47
N GLU A 96 -7.59 -9.25 -23.07
CA GLU A 96 -6.50 -8.35 -22.68
C GLU A 96 -6.71 -7.75 -21.28
N LEU A 97 -7.96 -7.46 -20.90
CA LEU A 97 -8.29 -7.01 -19.55
C LEU A 97 -8.01 -8.09 -18.50
N GLU A 98 -8.39 -9.33 -18.78
CA GLU A 98 -8.08 -10.47 -17.91
C GLU A 98 -6.56 -10.66 -17.75
N SER A 99 -5.82 -10.66 -18.87
CA SER A 99 -4.35 -10.75 -18.82
C SER A 99 -3.71 -9.59 -18.06
N ARG A 100 -4.22 -8.35 -18.19
CA ARG A 100 -3.72 -7.21 -17.41
C ARG A 100 -3.96 -7.37 -15.92
N LYS A 101 -5.16 -7.83 -15.53
CA LYS A 101 -5.47 -8.12 -14.14
C LYS A 101 -4.50 -9.13 -13.54
N GLU A 102 -4.23 -10.22 -14.25
CA GLU A 102 -3.26 -11.24 -13.83
C GLU A 102 -1.84 -10.68 -13.69
N ILE A 103 -1.37 -9.92 -14.69
CA ILE A 103 -0.04 -9.27 -14.66
C ILE A 103 0.08 -8.31 -13.48
N TYR A 104 -0.97 -7.54 -13.16
CA TYR A 104 -0.92 -6.62 -12.03
C TYR A 104 -0.90 -7.33 -10.68
N PHE A 105 -1.59 -8.47 -10.54
CA PHE A 105 -1.45 -9.31 -9.36
C PHE A 105 -0.04 -9.89 -9.24
N GLU A 106 0.54 -10.39 -10.35
CA GLU A 106 1.92 -10.88 -10.37
C GLU A 106 2.92 -9.79 -9.98
N GLN A 107 2.78 -8.59 -10.56
CA GLN A 107 3.64 -7.45 -10.24
C GLN A 107 3.54 -7.06 -8.76
N TYR A 108 2.33 -7.03 -8.19
CA TYR A 108 2.12 -6.75 -6.77
C TYR A 108 2.85 -7.77 -5.89
N VAL A 109 2.72 -9.06 -6.21
CA VAL A 109 3.39 -10.15 -5.49
C VAL A 109 4.91 -10.05 -5.61
N LEU A 110 5.43 -9.80 -6.81
CA LEU A 110 6.87 -9.67 -7.06
C LEU A 110 7.46 -8.49 -6.28
N THR A 111 6.83 -7.32 -6.33
CA THR A 111 7.27 -6.14 -5.58
C THR A 111 7.33 -6.44 -4.08
N LEU A 112 6.25 -6.95 -3.49
CA LEU A 112 6.24 -7.26 -2.06
C LEU A 112 7.22 -8.35 -1.67
N ASN A 113 7.45 -9.35 -2.52
CA ASN A 113 8.44 -10.39 -2.25
C ASN A 113 9.87 -9.83 -2.21
N VAL A 114 10.20 -8.88 -3.11
CA VAL A 114 11.50 -8.21 -3.10
C VAL A 114 11.65 -7.36 -1.84
N GLU A 115 10.63 -6.54 -1.52
CA GLU A 115 10.65 -5.70 -0.32
C GLU A 115 10.74 -6.53 0.97
N ALA A 116 10.04 -7.66 1.05
CA ALA A 116 10.10 -8.56 2.20
C ALA A 116 11.50 -9.16 2.38
N LYS A 117 12.13 -9.62 1.29
CA LYS A 117 13.49 -10.15 1.32
C LYS A 117 14.50 -9.09 1.75
N LEU A 118 14.39 -7.88 1.19
CA LEU A 118 15.26 -6.75 1.58
C LEU A 118 15.05 -6.37 3.05
N THR A 119 13.79 -6.30 3.52
CA THR A 119 13.47 -6.01 4.92
C THR A 119 14.11 -7.04 5.85
N HIS A 120 13.95 -8.33 5.52
CA HIS A 120 14.56 -9.42 6.26
C HIS A 120 16.10 -9.34 6.26
N GLU A 121 16.70 -9.13 5.08
CA GLU A 121 18.15 -9.04 4.93
C GLU A 121 18.75 -7.88 5.72
N ILE A 122 18.21 -6.67 5.58
CA ILE A 122 18.67 -5.47 6.29
C ILE A 122 18.49 -5.66 7.81
N ALA A 123 17.33 -6.14 8.25
CA ALA A 123 17.07 -6.37 9.67
C ALA A 123 18.03 -7.40 10.27
N LYS A 124 18.25 -8.54 9.59
CA LYS A 124 19.06 -9.66 10.07
C LYS A 124 20.56 -9.41 10.02
N THR A 125 21.04 -8.76 8.96
CA THR A 125 22.48 -8.65 8.68
C THR A 125 23.07 -7.29 9.05
N THR A 126 22.25 -6.24 9.12
CA THR A 126 22.72 -4.87 9.37
C THR A 126 22.28 -4.36 10.73
N ILE A 127 20.97 -4.31 10.98
CA ILE A 127 20.41 -3.69 12.20
C ILE A 127 20.59 -4.57 13.43
N TYR A 128 20.25 -5.86 13.35
CA TYR A 128 20.36 -6.77 14.49
C TYR A 128 21.79 -6.85 15.04
N PRO A 129 22.85 -7.02 14.22
CA PRO A 129 24.23 -7.00 14.72
C PRO A 129 24.63 -5.67 15.36
N ALA A 130 24.19 -4.53 14.80
CA ALA A 130 24.45 -3.22 15.39
C ALA A 130 23.86 -3.08 16.80
N ALA A 131 22.60 -3.49 16.98
CA ALA A 131 21.94 -3.46 18.28
C ALA A 131 22.63 -4.38 19.30
N VAL A 132 23.07 -5.59 18.88
CA VAL A 132 23.78 -6.53 19.76
C VAL A 132 25.16 -6.01 20.17
N ARG A 133 25.87 -5.30 19.29
CA ARG A 133 27.15 -4.64 19.64
C ARG A 133 26.93 -3.60 20.73
N TYR A 134 25.96 -2.70 20.53
CA TYR A 134 25.63 -1.68 21.53
C TYR A 134 25.15 -2.28 22.86
N GLN A 135 24.35 -3.36 22.81
CA GLN A 135 23.95 -4.11 24.00
C GLN A 135 25.15 -4.68 24.77
N SER A 136 26.15 -5.17 24.06
CA SER A 136 27.37 -5.71 24.65
C SER A 136 28.18 -4.63 25.38
N GLU A 137 28.25 -3.42 24.83
CA GLU A 137 28.89 -2.27 25.48
C GLU A 137 28.17 -1.83 26.75
N LEU A 138 26.84 -1.75 26.72
CA LEU A 138 26.03 -1.44 27.90
C LEU A 138 26.19 -2.51 28.99
N ALA A 139 26.25 -3.78 28.61
CA ALA A 139 26.48 -4.88 29.55
C ALA A 139 27.89 -4.82 30.18
N ALA A 140 28.91 -4.47 29.39
CA ALA A 140 30.26 -4.26 29.89
C ALA A 140 30.33 -3.07 30.86
N ALA A 141 29.66 -1.96 30.54
CA ALA A 141 29.55 -0.80 31.42
C ALA A 141 28.90 -1.18 32.77
N ALA A 142 27.80 -1.93 32.74
CA ALA A 142 27.14 -2.43 33.95
C ALA A 142 28.07 -3.28 34.82
N ALA A 143 28.83 -4.18 34.21
CA ALA A 143 29.80 -5.02 34.92
C ALA A 143 30.93 -4.20 35.55
N ASN A 144 31.44 -3.20 34.84
CA ASN A 144 32.49 -2.30 35.32
C ASN A 144 32.01 -1.43 36.49
N CYS A 145 30.81 -0.85 36.41
CA CYS A 145 30.20 -0.10 37.52
C CYS A 145 30.07 -0.98 38.76
N LYS A 146 29.56 -2.21 38.61
CA LYS A 146 29.44 -3.17 39.71
C LYS A 146 30.81 -3.50 40.32
N ALA A 147 31.85 -3.71 39.51
CA ALA A 147 33.20 -3.96 39.98
C ALA A 147 33.81 -2.77 40.74
N ALA A 148 33.46 -1.54 40.33
CA ALA A 148 33.88 -0.31 40.98
C ALA A 148 33.04 0.05 42.23
N GLY A 149 31.98 -0.71 42.54
CA GLY A 149 31.05 -0.39 43.63
C GLY A 149 30.12 0.78 43.35
N VAL A 150 29.91 1.12 42.07
CA VAL A 150 29.01 2.19 41.61
C VAL A 150 27.70 1.55 41.11
N ASP A 151 26.57 2.18 41.43
CA ASP A 151 25.27 1.73 40.94
C ASP A 151 25.08 2.06 39.45
N PHE A 152 24.53 1.11 38.68
CA PHE A 152 24.31 1.25 37.23
C PHE A 152 22.82 1.18 36.91
N ASP A 153 22.33 2.18 36.18
CA ASP A 153 20.96 2.16 35.68
C ASP A 153 20.81 1.17 34.51
N ALA A 154 20.27 0.00 34.81
CA ALA A 154 20.05 -1.07 33.84
C ALA A 154 18.78 -0.91 32.99
N SER A 155 18.05 0.22 33.09
CA SER A 155 16.79 0.45 32.37
C SER A 155 16.98 0.38 30.85
N LEU A 156 17.99 1.08 30.31
CA LEU A 156 18.30 1.09 28.88
C LEU A 156 18.72 -0.30 28.38
N LEU A 157 19.61 -0.98 29.11
CA LEU A 157 20.05 -2.34 28.77
C LEU A 157 18.86 -3.31 28.75
N THR A 158 17.95 -3.19 29.71
CA THR A 158 16.72 -4.01 29.77
C THR A 158 15.81 -3.74 28.57
N LYS A 159 15.56 -2.47 28.25
CA LYS A 159 14.74 -2.07 27.09
C LYS A 159 15.34 -2.59 25.78
N LEU A 160 16.63 -2.34 25.56
CA LEU A 160 17.35 -2.77 24.37
C LEU A 160 17.32 -4.30 24.21
N SER A 161 17.52 -5.04 25.29
CA SER A 161 17.43 -6.52 25.28
C SER A 161 16.05 -7.01 24.87
N GLY A 162 14.99 -6.34 25.34
CA GLY A 162 13.62 -6.61 24.92
C GLY A 162 13.41 -6.39 23.42
N LEU A 163 13.84 -5.24 22.91
CA LEU A 163 13.73 -4.89 21.49
C LEU A 163 14.52 -5.86 20.59
N ILE A 164 15.76 -6.21 20.95
CA ILE A 164 16.58 -7.19 20.20
C ILE A 164 15.87 -8.54 20.12
N LYS A 165 15.30 -9.00 21.24
CA LYS A 165 14.53 -10.26 21.27
C LYS A 165 13.31 -10.18 20.35
N SER A 166 12.54 -9.11 20.44
CA SER A 166 11.35 -8.89 19.59
C SER A 166 11.73 -8.79 18.12
N LEU A 167 12.83 -8.09 17.79
CA LEU A 167 13.33 -7.99 16.41
C LEU A 167 13.66 -9.37 15.86
N ASN A 168 14.41 -10.19 16.61
CA ASN A 168 14.76 -11.54 16.16
C ASN A 168 13.53 -12.42 15.94
N GLN A 169 12.53 -12.32 16.82
CA GLN A 169 11.26 -13.04 16.65
C GLN A 169 10.51 -12.59 15.38
N ASN A 170 10.44 -11.29 15.12
CA ASN A 170 9.79 -10.75 13.93
C ASN A 170 10.55 -11.08 12.64
N ILE A 171 11.89 -11.07 12.67
CA ILE A 171 12.74 -11.54 11.56
C ILE A 171 12.44 -12.99 11.24
N SER A 172 12.42 -13.89 12.24
CA SER A 172 12.12 -15.31 12.01
C SER A 172 10.69 -15.54 11.48
N ALA A 173 9.70 -14.78 11.98
CA ALA A 173 8.33 -14.85 11.47
C ALA A 173 8.25 -14.41 9.99
N LEU A 174 8.96 -13.35 9.62
CA LEU A 174 9.04 -12.88 8.23
C LEU A 174 9.80 -13.89 7.35
N GLU A 175 10.90 -14.47 7.84
CA GLU A 175 11.68 -15.51 7.14
C GLU A 175 10.79 -16.71 6.80
N HIS A 176 10.02 -17.21 7.77
CA HIS A 176 9.07 -18.30 7.55
C HIS A 176 8.02 -17.96 6.48
N LEU A 177 7.45 -16.74 6.52
CA LEU A 177 6.49 -16.29 5.53
C LEU A 177 7.11 -16.18 4.13
N ILE A 178 8.39 -15.79 4.02
CA ILE A 178 9.11 -15.75 2.75
C ILE A 178 9.32 -17.17 2.20
N GLU A 179 9.73 -18.11 3.05
CA GLU A 179 9.96 -19.52 2.69
C GLU A 179 8.67 -20.23 2.27
N GLU A 180 7.58 -20.07 3.03
CA GLU A 180 6.25 -20.59 2.70
C GLU A 180 5.75 -20.10 1.33
N GLY A 181 6.19 -18.92 0.91
CA GLY A 181 5.83 -18.36 -0.39
C GLY A 181 6.55 -18.94 -1.58
N GLY A 182 7.56 -19.76 -1.34
CA GLY A 182 8.54 -20.15 -2.33
C GLY A 182 9.39 -18.97 -2.81
N HIS A 183 10.37 -19.28 -3.66
CA HIS A 183 11.25 -18.27 -4.26
C HIS A 183 10.58 -17.43 -5.35
N GLY A 184 9.28 -17.12 -5.25
CA GLY A 184 8.59 -16.08 -6.04
C GLY A 184 8.94 -16.01 -7.53
N GLY A 185 9.20 -17.15 -8.17
CA GLY A 185 9.51 -17.21 -9.60
C GLY A 185 8.25 -17.05 -10.44
N HIS A 186 8.44 -16.65 -11.70
CA HIS A 186 7.38 -16.65 -12.71
C HIS A 186 6.57 -17.95 -12.67
N GLY A 187 5.24 -17.83 -12.64
CA GLY A 187 4.33 -19.00 -12.64
C GLY A 187 3.63 -19.31 -11.31
N VAL A 188 3.22 -18.29 -10.55
CA VAL A 188 2.25 -18.49 -9.45
C VAL A 188 0.96 -19.03 -10.06
N SER A 189 0.53 -20.24 -9.65
CA SER A 189 -0.68 -20.88 -10.19
C SER A 189 -1.96 -20.09 -9.94
N ASN A 190 -1.97 -19.23 -8.91
CA ASN A 190 -3.04 -18.29 -8.61
C ASN A 190 -2.47 -16.94 -8.11
N PRO A 191 -2.20 -15.98 -9.01
CA PRO A 191 -1.64 -14.67 -8.66
C PRO A 191 -2.48 -13.90 -7.64
N GLN A 192 -3.80 -14.01 -7.70
CA GLN A 192 -4.71 -13.32 -6.78
C GLN A 192 -4.57 -13.87 -5.34
N GLN A 193 -4.54 -15.19 -5.18
CA GLN A 193 -4.36 -15.81 -3.87
C GLN A 193 -2.98 -15.48 -3.26
N ALA A 194 -1.94 -15.43 -4.10
CA ALA A 194 -0.63 -15.00 -3.65
C ALA A 194 -0.62 -13.53 -3.22
N ALA A 195 -1.29 -12.65 -3.99
CA ALA A 195 -1.43 -11.24 -3.65
C ALA A 195 -2.18 -11.05 -2.33
N ASP A 196 -3.26 -11.81 -2.10
CA ASP A 196 -3.98 -11.87 -0.84
C ASP A 196 -3.06 -12.23 0.34
N ARG A 197 -2.23 -13.27 0.17
CA ARG A 197 -1.26 -13.67 1.19
C ARG A 197 -0.24 -12.56 1.45
N CYS A 198 0.30 -11.94 0.39
CA CYS A 198 1.26 -10.85 0.53
C CYS A 198 0.65 -9.67 1.29
N ALA A 199 -0.57 -9.27 0.93
CA ALA A 199 -1.28 -8.16 1.57
C ALA A 199 -1.65 -8.44 3.04
N LYS A 200 -2.13 -9.65 3.36
CA LYS A 200 -2.70 -9.99 4.67
C LYS A 200 -1.71 -10.58 5.66
N LYS A 201 -0.56 -11.11 5.19
CA LYS A 201 0.44 -11.75 6.06
C LYS A 201 1.82 -11.12 5.93
N VAL A 202 2.37 -11.05 4.72
CA VAL A 202 3.76 -10.61 4.49
C VAL A 202 3.92 -9.13 4.84
N LYS A 203 3.05 -8.27 4.31
CA LYS A 203 3.10 -6.83 4.58
C LYS A 203 2.98 -6.50 6.08
N PRO A 204 2.01 -7.04 6.85
CA PRO A 204 1.98 -6.85 8.30
C PRO A 204 3.23 -7.35 9.03
N ALA A 205 3.83 -8.46 8.57
CA ALA A 205 5.07 -8.96 9.17
C ALA A 205 6.27 -8.02 8.91
N MET A 206 6.36 -7.43 7.72
CA MET A 206 7.35 -6.38 7.43
C MET A 206 7.12 -5.14 8.32
N GLU A 207 5.87 -4.71 8.48
CA GLU A 207 5.51 -3.59 9.36
C GLU A 207 5.87 -3.89 10.82
N ALA A 208 5.73 -5.13 11.29
CA ALA A 208 6.14 -5.55 12.62
C ALA A 208 7.66 -5.53 12.81
N VAL A 209 8.44 -5.93 11.80
CA VAL A 209 9.91 -5.76 11.83
C VAL A 209 10.25 -4.28 11.90
N ARG A 210 9.65 -3.46 11.04
CA ARG A 210 9.89 -2.01 10.98
C ARG A 210 9.59 -1.32 12.30
N ALA A 211 8.46 -1.61 12.94
CA ALA A 211 8.09 -0.98 14.21
C ALA A 211 9.18 -1.15 15.30
N VAL A 212 9.78 -2.35 15.39
CA VAL A 212 10.85 -2.61 16.35
C VAL A 212 12.16 -1.92 15.94
N VAL A 213 12.46 -1.87 14.64
CA VAL A 213 13.63 -1.15 14.11
C VAL A 213 13.53 0.35 14.40
N ASP A 214 12.37 0.96 14.15
CA ASP A 214 12.12 2.38 14.42
C ASP A 214 12.30 2.69 15.92
N GLU A 215 11.90 1.78 16.81
CA GLU A 215 12.17 1.91 18.25
C GLU A 215 13.65 1.72 18.61
N LEU A 216 14.37 0.84 17.91
CA LEU A 216 15.80 0.63 18.09
C LEU A 216 16.62 1.86 17.67
N GLU A 217 16.23 2.54 16.58
CA GLU A 217 16.87 3.78 16.11
C GLU A 217 16.90 4.84 17.21
N GLY A 218 15.83 4.93 18.01
CA GLY A 218 15.73 5.90 19.11
C GLY A 218 16.49 5.52 20.38
N VAL A 219 17.11 4.34 20.47
CA VAL A 219 17.83 3.89 21.68
C VAL A 219 19.26 3.42 21.44
N VAL A 220 19.59 2.99 20.21
CA VAL A 220 20.95 2.63 19.83
C VAL A 220 21.76 3.91 19.64
N ALA A 221 23.01 3.92 20.09
CA ALA A 221 23.88 5.07 19.90
C ALA A 221 24.16 5.32 18.41
N ASP A 222 24.26 6.58 18.02
CA ASP A 222 24.41 7.06 16.64
C ASP A 222 25.64 6.43 15.93
N ASP A 223 26.75 6.30 16.64
CA ASP A 223 27.99 5.68 16.15
C ASP A 223 27.87 4.16 15.89
N HIS A 224 26.88 3.51 16.50
CA HIS A 224 26.53 2.11 16.23
C HIS A 224 25.45 1.96 15.17
N TRP A 225 24.67 3.01 14.90
CA TRP A 225 23.54 2.94 13.98
C TRP A 225 24.01 2.87 12.53
N PRO A 226 23.67 1.80 11.78
CA PRO A 226 24.32 1.52 10.50
C PRO A 226 23.65 2.18 9.29
N LEU A 227 22.51 2.84 9.48
CA LEU A 227 21.71 3.42 8.39
C LEU A 227 21.58 4.93 8.57
N PRO A 228 21.57 5.72 7.49
CA PRO A 228 21.24 7.13 7.58
C PRO A 228 19.83 7.30 8.18
N THR A 229 19.72 8.15 9.19
CA THR A 229 18.43 8.52 9.78
C THR A 229 17.61 9.37 8.79
N TYR A 230 16.31 9.48 9.02
CA TYR A 230 15.46 10.36 8.21
C TYR A 230 15.94 11.81 8.22
N GLN A 231 16.47 12.28 9.35
CA GLN A 231 16.97 13.65 9.45
C GLN A 231 18.18 13.88 8.54
N GLU A 232 19.10 12.90 8.48
CA GLU A 232 20.26 12.96 7.60
C GLU A 232 19.85 12.90 6.13
N MET A 233 18.98 11.95 5.77
CA MET A 233 18.50 11.81 4.38
C MET A 233 17.74 13.04 3.88
N LEU A 234 17.00 13.73 4.74
CA LEU A 234 16.13 14.84 4.33
C LEU A 234 16.80 16.21 4.41
N PHE A 235 17.76 16.40 5.31
CA PHE A 235 18.29 17.74 5.62
C PHE A 235 19.80 17.89 5.50
N ILE A 236 20.57 16.81 5.50
CA ILE A 236 22.03 16.88 5.33
C ILE A 236 22.34 16.74 3.83
N LYS A 237 22.86 17.82 3.24
CA LYS A 237 23.34 17.88 1.85
C LYS A 237 24.84 17.74 1.78
#